data_AF-V4LUC0-F1
#
_entry.id   AF-V4LUC0-F1
#
_cell.length_a   1.000
_cell.length_b   1.000
_cell.length_c   1.000
_cell.angle_alpha   90.00
_cell.angle_beta   90.00
_cell.angle_gamma   90.00
#
_symmetry.space_group_name_H-M   'P 1'
#
loop_
_entity.id
_entity.type
_entity.pdbx_description
1 polymer ?
#
loop_
_entity_poly.entity_id
_entity_poly.type
_entity_poly.pdbx_seq_one_letter_code
_entity_poly.pdbx_strand_id
1 'polypeptide(L)' 'CDIIVRQRGTRFHPGDYVGIGKDHTLFALKEGRVRFEKNKITGRKWIHVDPKGGHVLHPIYAKAAAAKSTKMKIVSPSSS' A
#
# COMPACT_ATOMS: atom_id res chain seq x y z
N CYS A 1 -6.29 12.45 10.18
CA CYS A 1 -5.00 12.51 9.45
C CYS A 1 -4.16 11.34 9.89
N ASP A 2 -3.83 10.43 8.98
CA ASP A 2 -3.02 9.25 9.32
C ASP A 2 -1.57 9.48 8.90
N ILE A 3 -0.72 9.74 9.90
CA ILE A 3 0.72 9.86 9.73
C ILE A 3 1.33 8.47 9.91
N ILE A 4 2.03 7.97 8.90
CA ILE A 4 2.64 6.64 8.95
C ILE A 4 4.02 6.74 9.61
N VAL A 5 4.86 7.67 9.13
CA VAL A 5 6.23 7.86 9.63
C VAL A 5 6.61 9.33 9.57
N ARG A 6 7.13 9.85 10.69
CA ARG A 6 7.90 11.10 10.71
C ARG A 6 9.38 10.78 10.61
N GLN A 7 10.07 11.39 9.67
CA GLN A 7 11.48 11.13 9.42
C GLN A 7 12.25 12.42 9.13
N ARG A 8 13.54 12.43 9.49
CA ARG A 8 14.51 13.44 9.08
C ARG A 8 15.28 12.87 7.88
N GLY A 9 14.96 13.36 6.68
CA GLY A 9 15.44 12.79 5.41
C GLY A 9 14.66 11.54 4.96
N THR A 10 14.97 11.00 3.78
CA THR A 10 14.26 9.85 3.18
C THR A 10 14.90 8.51 3.59
N ARG A 11 14.59 8.03 4.80
CA ARG A 11 14.93 6.66 5.23
C ARG A 11 13.99 5.63 4.62
N PHE A 12 12.73 6.04 4.46
CA PHE A 12 11.69 5.30 3.77
C PHE A 12 11.19 6.14 2.59
N HIS A 13 11.04 5.46 1.45
CA HIS A 13 10.49 6.05 0.24
C HIS A 13 8.98 5.78 0.15
N PRO A 14 8.20 6.74 -0.37
CA PRO A 14 6.77 6.54 -0.60
C PRO A 14 6.57 5.53 -1.74
N GLY A 15 5.76 4.51 -1.47
CA GLY A 15 5.24 3.56 -2.43
C GLY A 15 3.77 3.82 -2.75
N ASP A 16 3.00 2.77 -3.01
CA ASP A 16 1.61 2.89 -3.44
C ASP A 16 0.72 3.51 -2.36
N TYR A 17 -0.12 4.48 -2.75
CA TYR A 17 -1.07 5.17 -1.86
C TYR A 17 -0.45 5.85 -0.64
N VAL A 18 0.83 6.22 -0.72
CA VAL A 18 1.55 6.99 0.30
C VAL A 18 2.02 8.33 -0.27
N GLY A 19 1.71 9.42 0.44
CA GLY A 19 2.19 10.76 0.15
C GLY A 19 3.39 11.14 1.02
N ILE A 20 4.16 12.15 0.57
CA ILE A 20 5.27 12.75 1.33
C ILE A 20 5.01 14.24 1.57
N GLY A 21 5.14 14.67 2.82
CA GLY A 21 5.04 16.06 3.24
C GLY A 21 6.32 16.85 2.99
N LYS A 22 6.25 18.18 3.15
CA LYS A 22 7.40 19.10 3.01
C LYS A 22 8.56 18.76 3.96
N ASP A 23 8.25 18.22 5.11
CA ASP A 23 9.19 17.77 6.14
C ASP A 23 9.61 16.30 5.98
N HIS A 24 9.37 15.69 4.81
CA HIS A 24 9.56 14.26 4.53
C HIS A 24 8.69 13.30 5.35
N THR A 25 7.65 13.81 6.03
CA THR A 25 6.68 12.98 6.74
C THR A 25 5.85 12.18 5.74
N LEU A 26 5.72 10.87 5.95
CA LEU A 26 4.92 9.97 5.12
C LEU A 26 3.50 9.83 5.69
N PHE A 27 2.49 9.93 4.83
CA PHE A 27 1.08 9.85 5.19
C PHE A 27 0.29 8.97 4.21
N ALA A 28 -0.78 8.35 4.70
CA ALA A 28 -1.64 7.51 3.87
C ALA A 28 -2.61 8.35 3.03
N LEU A 29 -2.74 8.04 1.74
CA LEU A 29 -3.71 8.67 0.84
C LEU A 29 -5.07 7.96 0.84
N LYS A 30 -5.09 6.71 1.30
CA LYS A 30 -6.28 5.86 1.38
C LYS A 30 -6.26 5.06 2.67
N GLU A 31 -7.44 4.69 3.17
CA GLU A 31 -7.57 3.81 4.32
C GLU A 31 -7.25 2.38 3.92
N GLY A 32 -6.39 1.72 4.70
CA GLY A 32 -5.82 0.44 4.30
C GLY A 32 -4.86 -0.14 5.32
N ARG A 33 -4.12 -1.16 4.89
CA ARG A 33 -3.03 -1.79 5.64
C ARG A 33 -1.70 -1.30 5.12
N VAL A 34 -0.81 -0.90 6.02
CA VAL A 34 0.55 -0.49 5.66
C VAL A 34 1.41 -1.72 5.38
N ARG A 35 2.10 -1.73 4.24
CA ARG A 35 3.06 -2.76 3.84
C ARG A 35 4.45 -2.14 3.71
N PHE A 36 5.43 -2.78 4.33
CA PHE A 36 6.83 -2.39 4.22
C PHE A 36 7.54 -3.30 3.24
N GLU A 37 8.23 -2.71 2.27
CA GLU A 37 9.04 -3.44 1.31
C GLU A 37 10.51 -3.02 1.45
N LYS A 38 11.42 -3.99 1.37
CA LYS A 38 12.86 -3.74 1.35
C LYS A 38 13.43 -4.41 0.11
N ASN A 39 14.03 -3.60 -0.76
CA ASN A 39 14.77 -4.11 -1.90
C ASN A 39 16.04 -4.81 -1.39
N LYS A 40 16.22 -6.08 -1.73
CA LYS A 40 17.37 -6.89 -1.29
C LYS A 40 18.69 -6.46 -1.94
N ILE A 41 18.63 -5.92 -3.15
CA ILE A 41 19.81 -5.55 -3.95
C ILE A 41 20.27 -4.15 -3.56
N THR A 42 19.36 -3.18 -3.57
CA THR A 42 19.70 -1.76 -3.29
C THR A 42 19.59 -1.39 -1.81
N GLY A 43 19.01 -2.24 -0.98
CA GLY A 43 18.76 -1.97 0.44
C GLY A 43 17.66 -0.93 0.72
N ARG A 44 17.09 -0.31 -0.33
CA ARG A 44 16.08 0.75 -0.21
C ARG A 44 14.80 0.22 0.41
N LYS A 45 14.19 1.02 1.29
CA LYS A 45 12.96 0.70 1.98
C LYS A 45 11.81 1.54 1.46
N TRP A 46 10.68 0.89 1.21
CA TRP A 46 9.48 1.48 0.65
C TRP A 46 8.29 1.20 1.57
N ILE A 47 7.33 2.12 1.59
CA ILE A 47 6.10 1.99 2.35
C ILE A 47 4.93 2.13 1.39
N HIS A 48 4.08 1.11 1.36
CA HIS A 48 2.87 1.04 0.55
C HIS A 48 1.67 0.95 1.47
N VAL A 49 0.49 1.35 0.99
CA VAL A 49 -0.78 1.13 1.69
C VAL A 49 -1.69 0.30 0.79
N ASP A 50 -2.04 -0.90 1.24
CA ASP A 50 -3.04 -1.77 0.62
C ASP A 50 -4.43 -1.30 1.06
N PRO A 51 -5.23 -0.65 0.19
CA PRO A 51 -6.49 -0.05 0.60
C PRO A 51 -7.56 -1.09 0.87
N LYS A 52 -8.34 -0.88 1.94
CA LYS A 52 -9.33 -1.86 2.41
C LYS A 52 -10.60 -1.88 1.57
N GLY A 53 -10.94 -0.76 0.92
CA GLY A 53 -12.20 -0.58 0.20
C GLY A 53 -12.22 -1.05 -1.26
N GLY A 54 -11.12 -1.60 -1.78
CA GLY A 54 -10.94 -1.74 -3.22
C GLY A 54 -10.84 -0.36 -3.90
N HIS A 55 -10.12 -0.28 -5.01
CA HIS A 55 -10.12 0.95 -5.79
C HIS A 55 -11.47 1.06 -6.49
N VAL A 56 -12.30 2.02 -6.09
CA VAL A 56 -13.43 2.45 -6.93
C VAL A 56 -12.81 3.09 -8.16
N LEU A 57 -12.51 2.25 -9.16
CA LEU A 57 -12.20 2.73 -10.50
C LEU A 57 -13.40 3.51 -10.97
N HIS A 58 -13.16 4.67 -11.58
CA HIS A 58 -14.22 5.38 -12.30
C HIS A 58 -14.91 4.37 -13.23
N PRO A 59 -16.25 4.33 -13.32
CA PRO A 59 -17.00 3.27 -14.01
C PRO A 59 -16.55 3.03 -15.46
N ILE A 60 -15.97 4.03 -16.11
CA ILE A 60 -15.33 3.92 -17.43
C ILE A 60 -14.17 2.90 -17.44
N TYR A 61 -13.40 2.76 -16.36
CA TYR A 61 -12.28 1.82 -16.21
C TYR A 61 -12.65 0.53 -15.44
N ALA A 62 -13.78 0.51 -14.72
CA ALA A 62 -14.24 -0.67 -13.98
C ALA A 62 -14.54 -1.87 -14.89
N LYS A 63 -15.00 -1.61 -16.12
CA LYS A 63 -15.31 -2.64 -17.11
C LYS A 63 -14.08 -3.45 -17.56
N ALA A 64 -12.86 -2.95 -17.34
CA ALA A 64 -11.60 -3.58 -17.74
C ALA A 64 -10.84 -4.27 -16.60
N ALA A 65 -11.08 -3.90 -15.33
CA ALA A 65 -10.26 -4.34 -14.20
C ALA A 65 -10.80 -5.56 -13.43
N ALA A 66 -12.07 -5.94 -13.64
CA ALA A 66 -12.69 -7.08 -12.95
C ALA A 66 -12.01 -8.44 -13.22
N ALA A 67 -11.09 -8.53 -14.18
CA ALA A 67 -10.41 -9.76 -14.58
C ALA A 67 -9.15 -10.12 -13.77
N LYS A 68 -8.70 -9.32 -12.78
CA LYS A 68 -7.41 -9.55 -12.07
C LYS A 68 -7.48 -9.54 -10.54
N SER A 69 -8.51 -10.14 -9.94
CA SER A 69 -8.53 -10.39 -8.48
C SER A 69 -8.98 -11.81 -8.14
N THR A 70 -8.37 -12.80 -8.78
CA THR A 70 -8.48 -14.21 -8.37
C THR A 70 -7.08 -14.80 -8.16
N LYS A 71 -6.37 -14.33 -7.13
CA LYS A 71 -5.48 -15.19 -6.34
C LYS A 71 -5.12 -14.44 -5.07
N MET A 72 -5.59 -14.95 -3.93
CA MET A 72 -4.82 -15.14 -2.69
C MET A 72 -5.68 -14.94 -1.43
N LYS A 73 -6.51 -15.94 -1.11
CA LYS A 73 -6.72 -16.54 0.23
C LYS A 73 -7.86 -17.55 0.18
N ILE A 74 -7.53 -18.83 0.02
CA ILE A 74 -8.24 -19.91 0.72
C ILE A 74 -7.15 -20.80 1.29
N VAL A 75 -6.72 -20.50 2.51
CA VAL A 75 -6.24 -21.54 3.43
C VAL A 75 -7.12 -21.36 4.66
N SER A 76 -8.20 -22.13 4.68
CA SER A 76 -9.06 -22.34 5.83
C SER A 76 -8.28 -23.09 6.93
N PRO A 77 -8.53 -22.82 8.22
CA PRO A 77 -7.99 -23.65 9.29
C PRO A 77 -8.84 -24.92 9.34
N SER A 78 -8.26 -26.08 9.02
CA SER A 78 -8.82 -27.35 9.46
C SER A 78 -8.06 -27.77 10.70
N SER A 79 -8.73 -27.58 11.83
CA SER A 79 -8.53 -28.28 13.08
C SER A 79 -8.71 -29.80 12.89
N SER A 80 -7.66 -30.56 13.19
CA SER A 80 -7.68 -31.94 13.73
C SER A 80 -6.24 -32.41 13.91
#